data_AF-A0A0L1ITD7-F1
#
_entry.id   AF-A0A0L1ITD7-F1
#
_cell.length_a   1.000
_cell.length_b   1.000
_cell.length_c   1.000
_cell.angle_alpha   90.00
_cell.angle_beta   90.00
_cell.angle_gamma   90.00
#
_symmetry.space_group_name_H-M   'P 1'
#
loop_
_entity.id
_entity.type
_entity.pdbx_description
1 polymer ?
#
loop_
_entity_poly.entity_id
_entity_poly.type
_entity_poly.pdbx_seq_one_letter_code
_entity_poly.pdbx_strand_id
1 'polypeptide(L)'
;MVAVRIYGFQKENLDIPAHLVTIIPTALRDAFYRARFIAGRAFRYLEYIEIRQANRYQAMCPRTSRNYYSHQMSVLRLFSWRHDYHWRNPTLAPTEKLDPAILCFHIDQSAYQSYQAVFAKYQDAFMSGPFRVWHDAKRAVEATAAKSNLSEVEQRMWNQFWRVNFLGEMQKWESRATALAIPSWEEIVDELYDAILECVEGAEDMLANPAHGIASKSSL
;
A
#
# COMPACT_ATOMS: atom_id res chain seq x y z
N MET A 1 8.38 10.21 -4.78
CA MET A 1 7.16 9.51 -4.32
C MET A 1 7.17 8.15 -4.98
N VAL A 2 7.34 7.07 -4.23
CA VAL A 2 7.32 5.71 -4.77
C VAL A 2 5.86 5.29 -4.92
N ALA A 3 5.18 5.81 -5.94
CA ALA A 3 3.80 5.46 -6.24
C ALA A 3 3.80 4.14 -7.01
N VAL A 4 3.63 3.02 -6.30
CA VAL A 4 3.39 1.73 -6.94
C VAL A 4 1.89 1.66 -7.23
N ARG A 5 1.48 1.53 -8.50
CA ARG A 5 0.13 1.07 -8.82
C ARG A 5 0.05 -0.41 -8.45
N ILE A 6 -0.26 -0.69 -7.19
CA ILE A 6 -0.28 -2.05 -6.63
C ILE A 6 -1.46 -2.86 -7.19
N TYR A 7 -2.54 -2.18 -7.60
CA TYR A 7 -3.79 -2.82 -7.99
C TYR A 7 -4.03 -2.80 -9.50
N GLY A 8 -4.16 -4.00 -10.08
CA GLY A 8 -4.73 -4.21 -11.41
C GLY A 8 -6.20 -4.62 -11.31
N PHE A 9 -7.12 -3.67 -11.50
CA PHE A 9 -8.55 -3.96 -11.54
C PHE A 9 -9.02 -4.30 -12.96
N GLN A 10 -9.83 -5.34 -13.09
CA GLN A 10 -10.55 -5.62 -14.34
C GLN A 10 -11.79 -4.71 -14.40
N LYS A 11 -11.79 -3.75 -15.33
CA LYS A 11 -12.82 -2.71 -15.42
C LYS A 11 -14.22 -3.30 -15.60
N GLU A 12 -14.30 -4.40 -16.32
CA GLU A 12 -15.51 -5.15 -16.65
C GLU A 12 -16.17 -5.74 -15.40
N ASN A 13 -15.38 -6.01 -14.35
CA ASN A 13 -15.87 -6.56 -13.09
C ASN A 13 -16.34 -5.49 -12.11
N LEU A 14 -16.12 -4.20 -12.41
CA LEU A 14 -16.43 -3.08 -11.50
C LEU A 14 -17.83 -2.52 -11.67
N ASP A 15 -18.61 -3.02 -12.63
CA ASP A 15 -19.97 -2.55 -12.90
C ASP A 15 -20.91 -3.70 -13.24
N ILE A 16 -22.21 -3.49 -13.06
CA ILE A 16 -23.21 -4.52 -13.38
C ILE A 16 -23.17 -4.76 -14.91
N PRO A 17 -22.99 -6.02 -15.37
CA PRO A 17 -23.09 -6.36 -16.77
C PRO A 17 -24.44 -5.93 -17.37
N ALA A 18 -24.44 -5.41 -18.60
CA ALA A 18 -25.64 -4.86 -19.24
C ALA A 18 -26.84 -5.83 -19.24
N HIS A 19 -26.60 -7.12 -19.42
CA HIS A 19 -27.65 -8.15 -19.39
C HIS A 19 -28.27 -8.34 -17.99
N LEU A 20 -27.49 -8.14 -16.91
CA LEU A 20 -28.01 -8.22 -15.54
C LEU A 20 -28.82 -6.98 -15.19
N VAL A 21 -28.46 -5.81 -15.73
CA VAL A 21 -29.17 -4.54 -15.45
C VAL A 21 -30.66 -4.67 -15.78
N THR A 22 -31.03 -5.30 -16.89
CA THR A 22 -32.44 -5.44 -17.29
C THR A 22 -33.23 -6.47 -16.47
N ILE A 23 -32.53 -7.36 -15.78
CA ILE A 23 -33.10 -8.54 -15.12
C ILE A 23 -33.29 -8.27 -13.62
N ILE A 24 -32.31 -7.66 -12.97
CA ILE A 24 -32.35 -7.48 -11.52
C ILE A 24 -33.24 -6.30 -11.10
N PRO A 25 -33.92 -6.38 -9.94
CA PRO A 25 -34.76 -5.30 -9.44
C PRO A 25 -34.00 -3.99 -9.23
N THR A 26 -34.67 -2.86 -9.43
CA THR A 26 -34.09 -1.51 -9.21
C THR A 26 -33.47 -1.39 -7.82
N ALA A 27 -34.13 -1.88 -6.77
CA ALA A 27 -33.62 -1.83 -5.40
C ALA A 27 -32.25 -2.52 -5.24
N LEU A 28 -32.03 -3.63 -5.96
CA LEU A 28 -30.74 -4.33 -5.95
C LEU A 28 -29.67 -3.56 -6.72
N ARG A 29 -30.04 -2.94 -7.85
CA ARG A 29 -29.13 -2.03 -8.59
C ARG A 29 -28.70 -0.85 -7.72
N ASP A 30 -29.64 -0.20 -7.05
CA ASP A 30 -29.37 0.96 -6.20
C ASP A 30 -28.48 0.58 -5.01
N ALA A 31 -28.74 -0.56 -4.37
CA ALA A 31 -27.91 -1.10 -3.31
C ALA A 31 -26.47 -1.36 -3.80
N PHE A 32 -26.31 -1.96 -4.99
CA PHE A 32 -25.02 -2.18 -5.61
C PHE A 32 -24.28 -0.86 -5.88
N TYR A 33 -24.91 0.11 -6.55
CA TYR A 33 -24.22 1.36 -6.90
C TYR A 33 -23.82 2.15 -5.66
N ARG A 34 -24.62 2.11 -4.60
CA ARG A 34 -24.25 2.66 -3.29
C ARG A 34 -23.04 1.92 -2.70
N ALA A 35 -23.03 0.60 -2.74
CA ALA A 35 -21.92 -0.21 -2.24
C ALA A 35 -20.63 0.05 -3.05
N ARG A 36 -20.72 0.11 -4.39
CA ARG A 36 -19.61 0.47 -5.29
C ARG A 36 -19.05 1.85 -4.99
N PHE A 37 -19.91 2.84 -4.78
CA PHE A 37 -19.47 4.19 -4.39
C PHE A 37 -18.72 4.18 -3.05
N ILE A 38 -19.26 3.47 -2.05
CA ILE A 38 -18.63 3.32 -0.73
C ILE A 38 -17.28 2.61 -0.84
N ALA A 39 -17.20 1.51 -1.61
CA ALA A 39 -15.96 0.80 -1.88
C ALA A 39 -14.91 1.72 -2.50
N GLY A 40 -15.29 2.50 -3.52
CA GLY A 40 -14.40 3.47 -4.15
C GLY A 40 -13.90 4.55 -3.18
N ARG A 41 -14.74 4.99 -2.23
CA ARG A 41 -14.29 5.89 -1.15
C ARG A 41 -13.31 5.20 -0.20
N ALA A 42 -13.64 4.01 0.28
CA ALA A 42 -12.78 3.24 1.17
C ALA A 42 -11.41 2.97 0.52
N PHE A 43 -11.40 2.59 -0.75
CA PHE A 43 -10.19 2.37 -1.52
C PHE A 43 -9.29 3.62 -1.58
N ARG A 44 -9.85 4.82 -1.83
CA ARG A 44 -9.05 6.06 -1.81
C ARG A 44 -8.43 6.37 -0.44
N TYR A 45 -9.14 6.03 0.64
CA TYR A 45 -8.56 6.15 1.98
C TYR A 45 -7.42 5.16 2.18
N LEU A 46 -7.55 3.92 1.68
CA LEU A 46 -6.46 2.95 1.71
C LEU A 46 -5.25 3.45 0.94
N GLU A 47 -5.43 3.94 -0.30
CA GLU A 47 -4.34 4.50 -1.12
C GLU A 47 -3.56 5.58 -0.34
N TYR A 48 -4.27 6.43 0.40
CA TYR A 48 -3.64 7.45 1.25
C TYR A 48 -2.78 6.85 2.38
N ILE A 49 -3.26 5.80 3.05
CA ILE A 49 -2.52 5.13 4.13
C ILE A 49 -1.34 4.35 3.56
N GLU A 50 -1.50 3.72 2.39
CA GLU A 50 -0.40 3.03 1.70
C GLU A 50 0.71 4.00 1.29
N ILE A 51 0.37 5.20 0.79
CA ILE A 51 1.37 6.23 0.51
C ILE A 51 2.16 6.60 1.77
N ARG A 52 1.48 6.70 2.92
CA ARG A 52 2.14 6.94 4.21
C ARG A 52 3.05 5.77 4.56
N GLN A 53 2.58 4.53 4.45
CA GLN A 53 3.38 3.35 4.72
C GLN A 53 4.64 3.30 3.82
N ALA A 54 4.50 3.66 2.54
CA ALA A 54 5.63 3.71 1.61
C ALA A 54 6.64 4.82 1.95
N ASN A 55 6.18 5.95 2.49
CA ASN A 55 7.05 7.05 2.93
C ASN A 55 7.61 6.87 4.36
N ARG A 56 7.50 5.68 4.96
CA ARG A 56 7.96 5.41 6.33
C ARG A 56 9.44 5.74 6.57
N TYR A 57 10.31 5.44 5.60
CA TYR A 57 11.74 5.74 5.69
C TYR A 57 12.00 7.24 5.79
N GLN A 58 11.22 8.05 5.09
CA GLN A 58 11.30 9.51 5.17
C GLN A 58 10.92 10.05 6.55
N ALA A 59 10.12 9.31 7.32
CA ALA A 59 9.69 9.70 8.65
C ALA A 59 10.72 9.37 9.74
N MET A 60 11.83 8.68 9.38
CA MET A 60 12.94 8.43 10.30
C MET A 60 13.75 9.70 10.59
N CYS A 61 13.52 10.81 9.89
CA CYS A 61 14.20 12.08 10.13
C CYS A 61 13.19 13.19 10.47
N PRO A 62 13.34 13.88 11.62
CA PRO A 62 12.43 14.96 11.97
C PRO A 62 12.59 16.15 11.04
N ARG A 63 11.47 16.79 10.68
CA ARG A 63 11.44 17.97 9.78
C ARG A 63 12.26 19.16 10.29
N THR A 64 12.49 19.22 11.60
CA THR A 64 13.27 20.27 12.27
C THR A 64 14.78 20.02 12.18
N SER A 65 15.22 18.83 11.77
CA SER A 65 16.65 18.53 11.61
C SER A 65 17.22 19.30 10.43
N ARG A 66 18.45 19.82 10.60
CA ARG A 66 19.22 20.43 9.51
C ARG A 66 19.50 19.44 8.38
N ASN A 67 19.50 18.15 8.68
CA ASN A 67 19.77 17.06 7.74
C ASN A 67 18.50 16.55 7.03
N TYR A 68 17.33 17.14 7.29
CA TYR A 68 16.06 16.66 6.75
C TYR A 68 16.09 16.49 5.23
N TYR A 69 16.46 17.53 4.48
CA TYR A 69 16.49 17.47 3.02
C TYR A 69 17.49 16.43 2.48
N SER A 70 18.68 16.36 3.08
CA SER A 70 19.71 15.38 2.70
C SER A 70 19.22 13.95 2.90
N HIS A 71 18.56 13.68 4.03
CA HIS A 71 17.95 12.38 4.31
C HIS A 71 16.82 12.06 3.33
N GLN A 72 15.90 12.99 3.06
CA GLN A 72 14.81 12.79 2.10
C GLN A 72 15.33 12.41 0.71
N MET A 73 16.38 13.11 0.24
CA MET A 73 16.99 12.84 -1.05
C MET A 73 17.74 11.51 -1.07
N SER A 74 18.39 11.14 0.02
CA SER A 74 19.10 9.86 0.14
C SER A 74 18.13 8.68 0.12
N VAL A 75 17.04 8.76 0.87
CA VAL A 75 15.94 7.76 0.82
C VAL A 75 15.36 7.68 -0.58
N LEU A 76 15.08 8.82 -1.23
CA LEU A 76 14.55 8.81 -2.59
C LEU A 76 15.51 8.15 -3.57
N ARG A 77 16.81 8.46 -3.50
CA ARG A 77 17.85 7.86 -4.37
C ARG A 77 17.94 6.35 -4.16
N LEU A 78 18.03 5.92 -2.89
CA LEU A 78 18.12 4.53 -2.51
C LEU A 78 16.96 3.71 -3.10
N PHE A 79 15.72 4.13 -2.85
CA PHE A 79 14.53 3.39 -3.32
C PHE A 79 14.11 3.70 -4.77
N SER A 80 14.83 4.60 -5.46
CA SER A 80 14.68 4.79 -6.91
C SER A 80 15.74 4.02 -7.71
N TRP A 81 16.78 3.50 -7.05
CA TRP A 81 17.73 2.61 -7.67
C TRP A 81 17.01 1.33 -8.10
N ARG A 82 17.20 0.93 -9.36
CA ARG A 82 16.55 -0.24 -9.93
C ARG A 82 17.61 -1.23 -10.35
N HIS A 83 17.43 -2.48 -9.96
CA HIS A 83 18.22 -3.57 -10.50
C HIS A 83 17.66 -3.96 -11.88
N ASP A 84 18.09 -3.26 -12.93
CA ASP A 84 17.59 -3.48 -14.30
C ASP A 84 18.32 -4.64 -15.01
N TYR A 85 19.26 -5.31 -14.33
CA TYR A 85 19.93 -6.50 -14.83
C TYR A 85 18.97 -7.70 -14.83
N HIS A 86 18.68 -8.23 -16.02
CA HIS A 86 17.88 -9.43 -16.18
C HIS A 86 18.68 -10.47 -16.96
N TRP A 87 18.95 -11.63 -16.38
CA TRP A 87 19.77 -12.69 -17.01
C TRP A 87 19.23 -13.18 -18.37
N ARG A 88 17.92 -13.00 -18.62
CA ARG A 88 17.29 -13.28 -19.93
C ARG A 88 17.40 -12.15 -20.96
N ASN A 89 17.88 -10.98 -20.57
CA ASN A 89 18.15 -9.82 -21.43
C ASN A 89 19.58 -9.31 -21.16
N PRO A 90 20.62 -10.08 -21.55
CA PRO A 90 22.02 -9.82 -21.18
C PRO A 90 22.64 -8.59 -21.89
N THR A 91 21.88 -7.86 -22.71
CA THR A 91 22.36 -6.68 -23.44
C THR A 91 22.40 -5.40 -22.61
N LEU A 92 21.83 -5.42 -21.40
CA LEU A 92 21.94 -4.30 -20.45
C LEU A 92 23.03 -4.62 -19.44
N ALA A 93 24.01 -3.73 -19.32
CA ALA A 93 24.97 -3.77 -18.22
C ALA A 93 24.21 -3.65 -16.88
N PRO A 94 24.67 -4.30 -15.81
CA PRO A 94 24.08 -4.13 -14.49
C PRO A 94 24.02 -2.65 -14.10
N THR A 95 22.92 -2.24 -13.46
CA THR A 95 22.82 -0.88 -12.93
C THR A 95 23.97 -0.64 -11.95
N GLU A 96 24.72 0.42 -12.18
CA GLU A 96 25.82 0.82 -11.30
C GLU A 96 25.30 1.07 -9.88
N LYS A 97 26.02 0.56 -8.88
CA LYS A 97 25.69 0.82 -7.48
C LYS A 97 25.86 2.30 -7.15
N LEU A 98 25.16 2.77 -6.12
CA LEU A 98 25.25 4.15 -5.66
C LEU A 98 26.57 4.41 -4.95
N ASP A 99 27.17 5.57 -5.22
CA ASP A 99 28.32 6.08 -4.47
C ASP A 99 27.89 6.46 -3.02
N PRO A 100 28.55 5.94 -1.97
CA PRO A 100 28.33 6.37 -0.59
C PRO A 100 28.35 7.89 -0.38
N ALA A 101 29.19 8.62 -1.11
CA ALA A 101 29.39 10.07 -0.95
C ALA A 101 28.14 10.89 -1.29
N ILE A 102 27.21 10.33 -2.08
CA ILE A 102 25.95 10.99 -2.43
C ILE A 102 24.81 10.65 -1.47
N LEU A 103 25.06 9.85 -0.43
CA LEU A 103 24.08 9.42 0.56
C LEU A 103 24.40 10.00 1.94
N CYS A 104 23.40 10.62 2.54
CA CYS A 104 23.47 11.23 3.86
C CYS A 104 22.17 10.93 4.60
N PHE A 105 22.19 9.87 5.41
CA PHE A 105 21.06 9.46 6.22
C PHE A 105 21.16 10.08 7.62
N HIS A 106 20.01 10.45 8.17
CA HIS A 106 19.89 10.87 9.55
C HIS A 106 18.64 10.19 10.10
N ILE A 107 18.84 9.21 10.99
CA ILE A 107 17.75 8.41 11.56
C ILE A 107 17.56 8.79 13.03
N ASP A 108 16.31 8.92 13.44
CA ASP A 108 15.87 9.34 14.76
C ASP A 108 14.68 8.47 15.18
N GLN A 109 14.88 7.70 16.24
CA GLN A 109 13.88 6.77 16.75
C GLN A 109 12.64 7.48 17.29
N SER A 110 12.80 8.64 17.94
CA SER A 110 11.69 9.39 18.53
C SER A 110 10.79 9.99 17.44
N ALA A 111 11.39 10.48 16.36
CA ALA A 111 10.69 10.95 15.18
C ALA A 111 9.87 9.82 14.54
N TYR A 112 10.48 8.64 14.39
CA TYR A 112 9.79 7.48 13.83
C TYR A 112 8.66 6.95 14.73
N GLN A 113 8.87 6.87 16.05
CA GLN A 113 7.83 6.46 17.00
C GLN A 113 6.64 7.44 17.00
N SER A 114 6.92 8.74 16.92
CA SER A 114 5.87 9.76 16.77
C SER A 114 5.07 9.55 15.47
N TYR A 115 5.77 9.19 14.39
CA TYR A 115 5.14 8.84 13.12
C TYR A 115 4.28 7.57 13.20
N GLN A 116 4.77 6.51 13.86
CA GLN A 116 4.01 5.28 14.10
C GLN A 116 2.71 5.55 14.86
N ALA A 117 2.77 6.37 15.93
CA ALA A 117 1.58 6.74 16.70
C ALA A 117 0.55 7.50 15.85
N VAL A 118 0.99 8.37 14.94
CA VAL A 118 0.11 9.06 13.99
C VAL A 118 -0.46 8.11 12.94
N PHE A 119 0.37 7.19 12.42
CA PHE A 119 -0.06 6.17 11.46
C PHE A 119 -1.14 5.26 12.04
N ALA A 120 -0.94 4.77 13.27
CA ALA A 120 -1.91 3.94 13.99
C ALA A 120 -3.28 4.64 14.09
N LYS A 121 -3.31 5.94 14.40
CA LYS A 121 -4.57 6.72 14.41
C LYS A 121 -5.26 6.76 13.06
N TYR A 122 -4.51 6.90 11.96
CA TYR A 122 -5.08 6.87 10.61
C TYR A 122 -5.62 5.48 10.25
N GLN A 123 -4.90 4.43 10.63
CA GLN A 123 -5.32 3.06 10.43
C GLN A 123 -6.61 2.77 11.21
N ASP A 124 -6.66 3.11 12.49
CA ASP A 124 -7.85 2.95 13.33
C ASP A 124 -9.06 3.72 12.78
N ALA A 125 -8.86 4.97 12.34
CA ALA A 125 -9.91 5.78 11.73
C ALA A 125 -10.43 5.18 10.42
N PHE A 126 -9.55 4.58 9.62
CA PHE A 126 -9.94 3.88 8.40
C PHE A 126 -10.72 2.60 8.69
N MET A 127 -10.22 1.77 9.61
CA MET A 127 -10.83 0.48 9.98
C MET A 127 -12.20 0.68 10.61
N SER A 128 -12.33 1.64 11.53
CA SER A 128 -13.58 1.94 12.23
C SER A 128 -14.59 2.74 11.39
N GLY A 129 -14.13 3.44 10.35
CA GLY A 129 -14.94 4.29 9.49
C GLY A 129 -15.16 3.68 8.10
N PRO A 130 -14.46 4.16 7.06
CA PRO A 130 -14.66 3.74 5.67
C PRO A 130 -14.70 2.22 5.45
N PHE A 131 -13.79 1.46 6.09
CA PHE A 131 -13.72 0.01 5.93
C PHE A 131 -14.96 -0.68 6.50
N ARG A 132 -15.36 -0.31 7.73
CA ARG A 132 -16.60 -0.79 8.33
C ARG A 132 -17.84 -0.45 7.50
N VAL A 133 -17.95 0.80 7.03
CA VAL A 133 -19.09 1.25 6.21
C VAL A 133 -19.18 0.46 4.90
N TRP A 134 -18.03 0.08 4.33
CA TRP A 134 -17.97 -0.83 3.19
C TRP A 134 -18.52 -2.22 3.51
N HIS A 135 -18.11 -2.82 4.64
CA HIS A 135 -18.67 -4.10 5.08
C HIS A 135 -20.18 -4.04 5.36
N ASP A 136 -20.67 -2.94 5.92
CA ASP A 136 -22.11 -2.71 6.10
C ASP A 136 -22.84 -2.63 4.76
N ALA A 137 -22.26 -1.96 3.76
CA ALA A 137 -22.82 -1.87 2.42
C ALA A 137 -22.84 -3.24 1.70
N LYS A 138 -21.79 -4.07 1.86
CA LYS A 138 -21.79 -5.46 1.37
C LYS A 138 -22.96 -6.26 1.93
N ARG A 139 -23.13 -6.23 3.25
CA ARG A 139 -24.25 -6.91 3.92
C ARG A 139 -25.62 -6.41 3.44
N ALA A 140 -25.74 -5.11 3.20
CA ALA A 140 -26.98 -4.53 2.67
C ALA A 140 -27.30 -5.03 1.26
N VAL A 141 -26.30 -5.15 0.37
CA VAL A 141 -26.48 -5.73 -0.97
C VAL A 141 -26.93 -7.18 -0.89
N GLU A 142 -26.29 -7.98 -0.04
CA GLU A 142 -26.65 -9.39 0.17
C GLU A 142 -28.06 -9.55 0.73
N ALA A 143 -28.43 -8.72 1.70
CA ALA A 143 -29.79 -8.72 2.26
C ALA A 143 -30.85 -8.30 1.22
N THR A 144 -30.55 -7.32 0.38
CA THR A 144 -31.44 -6.90 -0.71
C THR A 144 -31.58 -7.99 -1.77
N ALA A 145 -30.48 -8.67 -2.12
CA ALA A 145 -30.51 -9.80 -3.05
C ALA A 145 -31.34 -10.96 -2.50
N ALA A 146 -31.21 -11.30 -1.21
CA ALA A 146 -31.99 -12.36 -0.57
C ALA A 146 -33.49 -12.06 -0.48
N LYS A 147 -33.86 -10.77 -0.37
CA LYS A 147 -35.26 -10.31 -0.38
C LYS A 147 -35.82 -10.14 -1.80
N SER A 148 -34.97 -10.17 -2.82
CA SER A 148 -35.40 -10.05 -4.20
C SER A 148 -35.95 -11.40 -4.66
N ASN A 149 -37.14 -11.40 -5.25
CA ASN A 149 -37.77 -12.60 -5.83
C ASN A 149 -37.11 -12.96 -7.17
N LEU A 150 -35.80 -13.19 -7.16
CA LEU A 150 -35.04 -13.62 -8.34
C LEU A 150 -35.36 -15.09 -8.63
N SER A 151 -35.53 -15.43 -9.91
CA SER A 151 -35.54 -16.83 -10.32
C SER A 151 -34.16 -17.46 -10.08
N GLU A 152 -34.09 -18.80 -10.09
CA GLU A 152 -32.85 -19.52 -9.85
C GLU A 152 -31.73 -19.13 -10.84
N VAL A 153 -32.08 -18.93 -12.11
CA VAL A 153 -31.12 -18.53 -13.15
C VAL A 153 -30.59 -17.12 -12.88
N GLU A 154 -31.48 -16.18 -12.56
CA GLU A 154 -31.10 -14.78 -12.27
C GLU A 154 -30.24 -14.69 -11.00
N GLN A 155 -30.57 -15.49 -9.99
CA GLN A 155 -29.80 -15.57 -8.75
C GLN A 155 -28.39 -16.12 -8.99
N ARG A 156 -28.24 -17.16 -9.84
CA ARG A 156 -26.92 -17.68 -10.23
C ARG A 156 -26.10 -16.63 -10.97
N MET A 157 -26.70 -15.93 -11.94
CA MET A 157 -26.01 -14.87 -12.69
C MET A 157 -25.60 -13.70 -11.79
N TRP A 158 -26.48 -13.28 -10.88
CA TRP A 158 -26.18 -12.27 -9.86
C TRP A 158 -25.03 -12.72 -8.96
N ASN A 159 -25.05 -13.95 -8.46
CA ASN A 159 -24.00 -14.47 -7.58
C ASN A 159 -22.65 -14.57 -8.30
N GLN A 160 -22.63 -14.98 -9.58
CA GLN A 160 -21.41 -14.98 -10.39
C GLN A 160 -20.83 -13.57 -10.47
N PHE A 161 -21.64 -12.57 -10.80
CA PHE A 161 -21.18 -11.19 -10.86
C PHE A 161 -20.74 -10.67 -9.47
N TRP A 162 -21.61 -10.74 -8.47
CA TRP A 162 -21.37 -10.13 -7.16
C TRP A 162 -20.24 -10.82 -6.41
N ARG A 163 -20.31 -12.15 -6.23
CA ARG A 163 -19.38 -12.89 -5.37
C ARG A 163 -18.05 -13.20 -6.03
N VAL A 164 -18.05 -13.49 -7.33
CA VAL A 164 -16.82 -13.91 -8.03
C VAL A 164 -16.14 -12.70 -8.67
N ASN A 165 -16.87 -11.91 -9.45
CA ASN A 165 -16.25 -10.83 -10.22
C ASN A 165 -16.01 -9.60 -9.34
N PHE A 166 -17.09 -8.95 -8.88
CA PHE A 166 -16.98 -7.66 -8.17
C PHE A 166 -16.27 -7.81 -6.83
N LEU A 167 -16.70 -8.74 -5.96
CA LEU A 167 -16.03 -8.99 -4.69
C LEU A 167 -14.62 -9.57 -4.87
N GLY A 168 -14.36 -10.31 -5.95
CA GLY A 168 -12.99 -10.75 -6.30
C GLY A 168 -12.05 -9.57 -6.55
N GLU A 169 -12.52 -8.52 -7.24
CA GLU A 169 -11.77 -7.27 -7.37
C GLU A 169 -11.60 -6.55 -6.03
N MET A 170 -12.65 -6.48 -5.20
CA MET A 170 -12.57 -5.80 -3.91
C MET A 170 -11.62 -6.51 -2.93
N GLN A 171 -11.58 -7.84 -2.96
CA GLN A 171 -10.71 -8.66 -2.11
C GLN A 171 -9.22 -8.30 -2.25
N LYS A 172 -8.79 -7.87 -3.45
CA LYS A 172 -7.41 -7.45 -3.72
C LYS A 172 -6.95 -6.35 -2.77
N TRP A 173 -7.78 -5.33 -2.58
CA TRP A 173 -7.46 -4.22 -1.69
C TRP A 173 -7.92 -4.46 -0.25
N GLU A 174 -8.96 -5.25 -0.02
CA GLU A 174 -9.39 -5.60 1.35
C GLU A 174 -8.34 -6.41 2.11
N SER A 175 -7.76 -7.43 1.46
CA SER A 175 -6.67 -8.22 2.05
C SER A 175 -5.48 -7.33 2.41
N ARG A 176 -5.12 -6.41 1.52
CA ARG A 176 -4.04 -5.46 1.75
C ARG A 176 -4.37 -4.47 2.88
N ALA A 177 -5.59 -3.96 2.94
CA ALA A 177 -6.06 -3.12 4.04
C ALA A 177 -5.88 -3.80 5.41
N THR A 178 -6.19 -5.09 5.51
CA THR A 178 -6.02 -5.85 6.76
C THR A 178 -4.57 -6.20 7.08
N ALA A 179 -3.73 -6.37 6.06
CA ALA A 179 -2.32 -6.72 6.21
C ALA A 179 -1.40 -5.49 6.32
N LEU A 180 -1.93 -4.28 6.13
CA LEU A 180 -1.15 -3.05 6.15
C LEU A 180 -0.66 -2.80 7.58
N ALA A 181 0.65 -2.94 7.79
CA ALA A 181 1.30 -2.66 9.06
C ALA A 181 2.44 -1.68 8.84
N ILE A 182 2.78 -0.97 9.92
CA ILE A 182 4.00 -0.16 9.97
C ILE A 182 5.06 -0.97 10.73
N PRO A 183 6.27 -1.13 10.19
CA PRO A 183 7.32 -1.89 10.86
C PRO A 183 7.74 -1.22 12.17
N SER A 184 8.23 -2.02 13.12
CA SER A 184 8.91 -1.55 14.34
C SER A 184 10.15 -0.70 14.00
N TRP A 185 10.74 -0.09 15.02
CA TRP A 185 12.00 0.64 14.81
C TRP A 185 13.12 -0.28 14.34
N GLU A 186 13.23 -1.45 14.96
CA GLU A 186 14.24 -2.45 14.66
C GLU A 186 14.04 -2.99 13.23
N GLU A 187 12.80 -3.33 12.87
CA GLU A 187 12.43 -3.81 11.54
C GLU A 187 12.72 -2.77 10.44
N ILE A 188 12.33 -1.50 10.63
CA ILE A 188 12.57 -0.48 9.58
C ILE A 188 14.06 -0.14 9.44
N VAL A 189 14.81 -0.18 10.54
CA VAL A 189 16.26 0.02 10.51
C VAL A 189 16.89 -1.12 9.73
N ASP A 190 16.56 -2.38 10.05
CA ASP A 190 17.05 -3.55 9.30
C ASP A 190 16.67 -3.46 7.80
N GLU A 191 15.41 -3.14 7.47
CA GLU A 191 14.99 -2.94 6.08
C GLU A 191 15.81 -1.87 5.34
N LEU A 192 16.14 -0.76 6.03
CA LEU A 192 16.96 0.31 5.46
C LEU A 192 18.42 -0.14 5.26
N TYR A 193 18.97 -0.87 6.22
CA TYR A 193 20.30 -1.45 6.15
C TYR A 193 20.43 -2.43 4.98
N ASP A 194 19.49 -3.34 4.84
CA ASP A 194 19.47 -4.33 3.75
C ASP A 194 19.39 -3.64 2.38
N ALA A 195 18.55 -2.60 2.26
CA ALA A 195 18.47 -1.79 1.04
C ALA A 195 19.80 -1.08 0.72
N ILE A 196 20.53 -0.59 1.73
CA ILE A 196 21.86 0.01 1.57
C ILE A 196 22.88 -1.03 1.09
N LEU A 197 22.93 -2.21 1.71
CA LEU A 197 23.84 -3.29 1.33
C LEU A 197 23.63 -3.74 -0.12
N GLU A 198 22.38 -3.80 -0.55
CA GLU A 198 22.02 -4.15 -1.92
C GLU A 198 22.49 -3.07 -2.92
N CYS A 199 22.18 -1.81 -2.65
CA CYS A 199 22.24 -0.74 -3.65
C CYS A 199 23.54 0.08 -3.66
N VAL A 200 24.34 0.04 -2.59
CA VAL A 200 25.47 0.98 -2.39
C VAL A 200 26.81 0.26 -2.57
N GLU A 201 27.75 0.92 -3.25
CA GLU A 201 29.12 0.42 -3.41
C GLU A 201 29.88 0.55 -2.08
N GLY A 202 30.63 -0.48 -1.66
CA GLY A 202 31.36 -0.43 -0.39
C GLY A 202 30.45 -0.24 0.84
N ALA A 203 29.20 -0.71 0.77
CA ALA A 203 28.18 -0.48 1.80
C ALA A 203 28.64 -0.88 3.22
N GLU A 204 29.39 -1.98 3.36
CA GLU A 204 29.93 -2.44 4.65
C GLU A 204 30.84 -1.39 5.29
N ASP A 205 31.75 -0.79 4.51
CA ASP A 205 32.67 0.25 4.97
C ASP A 205 31.94 1.55 5.33
N MET A 206 30.92 1.92 4.54
CA MET A 206 30.07 3.08 4.81
C MET A 206 29.31 2.93 6.14
N LEU A 207 28.75 1.74 6.39
CA LEU A 207 27.97 1.44 7.58
C LEU A 207 28.84 1.25 8.84
N ALA A 208 30.09 0.80 8.67
CA ALA A 208 31.08 0.75 9.75
C ALA A 208 31.56 2.14 10.19
N ASN A 209 31.38 3.16 9.33
CA ASN A 209 31.82 4.52 9.62
C ASN A 209 30.71 5.36 10.30
N PRO A 210 30.90 5.78 11.57
CA PRO A 210 29.90 6.55 12.31
C PRO A 210 29.61 7.95 11.72
N ALA A 211 30.45 8.46 10.81
CA ALA A 211 30.24 9.73 10.15
C ALA A 211 28.98 9.76 9.25
N HIS A 212 28.44 8.59 8.85
CA HIS A 212 27.24 8.48 8.02
C HIS A 212 25.92 8.39 8.82
N GLY A 213 25.97 8.54 10.15
CA GLY A 213 24.78 8.73 10.98
C GLY A 213 23.88 7.49 11.14
N ILE A 214 24.36 6.32 10.73
CA ILE A 214 23.71 5.03 10.89
C ILE A 214 24.57 4.21 11.86
N ALA A 215 24.13 4.05 13.11
CA ALA A 215 24.93 3.37 14.14
C ALA A 215 24.90 1.85 13.93
N SER A 216 26.08 1.25 13.77
CA SER A 216 26.35 -0.19 13.63
C SER A 216 25.56 -1.08 14.62
N LYS A 217 25.12 -2.26 14.15
CA LYS A 217 24.50 -3.37 14.90
C LYS A 217 25.25 -3.78 16.18
N SER A 218 26.53 -3.44 16.32
CA SER A 218 27.35 -3.78 17.49
C SER A 218 27.17 -2.87 18.71
N SER A 219 26.23 -1.92 18.68
CA SER A 219 26.13 -0.85 19.68
C SER A 219 24.72 -0.58 20.23
N LEU A 220 23.78 -1.50 20.00
CA LEU A 220 22.45 -1.52 20.65
C LEU A 220 22.38 -2.68 21.65
#